data_AF-A0AA97ADV4-F1
#
_entry.id   AF-A0AA97ADV4-F1
#
_cell.length_a   1.000
_cell.length_b   1.000
_cell.length_c   1.000
_cell.angle_alpha   90.00
_cell.angle_beta   90.00
_cell.angle_gamma   90.00
#
_symmetry.space_group_name_H-M   'P 1'
#
loop_
_entity.id
_entity.type
_entity.pdbx_description
1 polymer ?
#
loop_
_entity_poly.entity_id
_entity_poly.type
_entity_poly.pdbx_seq_one_letter_code
_entity_poly.pdbx_strand_id
1 'polypeptide(L)'
;MPTPSNDPSPTPDQRPDRPPAPLTGRRVRAAIVGIGAIGGGSHLPALERLAEEGETEVVAAVDIDAEAVAKFCAEHGIPHGYTDLARMLAEQRPDLVSICTPPTLHRDQTIAALRAGAWVWCEKPPVPTLADFDAVEAEEGAETGGPYASIVFQHRFGSGARHVRELLAEGGLGRPLVAHCQTTWYRDTAYYAVPWRGRWATEGGGPAMGHGIHQMDLLLDLLGPWSEVRAMAGRLVHDVETEDVSTALVRFESGALATVVNSVLSPDEVSRIRIDCERATVELTHLYGHSNADWSVTPAPGTSEADAAAWRDFGADVPSSHLAQLRELVASMRAGERPRSSGADGRTSLELIAALYKSAFTDATVRRGEIGPGDPYYTAMHGGAPGWAPGTVRGPADASPAATSPAGTSPAGTSTVGTSAAGTSEEITA
;
A
#
# COMPACT_ATOMS: atom_id res chain seq x y z
N MET A 1 15.52 43.55 38.19
CA MET A 1 15.63 43.76 36.73
C MET A 1 15.92 42.40 36.10
N PRO A 2 14.91 41.62 35.70
CA PRO A 2 15.16 40.38 34.98
C PRO A 2 15.38 40.68 33.49
N THR A 3 16.39 40.06 32.91
CA THR A 3 16.67 40.08 31.47
C THR A 3 15.61 39.27 30.72
N PRO A 4 15.05 39.75 29.60
CA PRO A 4 14.11 38.96 28.82
C PRO A 4 14.84 37.89 28.02
N SER A 5 14.42 36.64 28.20
CA SER A 5 14.78 35.51 27.33
C SER A 5 14.05 35.67 26.00
N ASN A 6 14.79 35.92 24.92
CA ASN A 6 14.28 35.76 23.57
C ASN A 6 14.46 34.29 23.16
N ASP A 7 13.37 33.53 23.27
CA ASP A 7 13.27 32.21 22.63
C ASP A 7 12.22 32.35 21.51
N PRO A 8 12.61 32.32 20.22
CA PRO A 8 11.65 32.41 19.15
C PRO A 8 10.96 31.05 19.00
N SER A 9 9.72 30.97 19.48
CA SER A 9 8.79 29.91 19.09
C SER A 9 8.70 29.85 17.55
N PRO A 10 8.65 28.66 16.93
CA PRO A 10 8.51 28.56 15.48
C PRO A 10 7.16 29.16 15.05
N THR A 11 7.20 30.15 14.15
CA THR A 11 6.01 30.75 13.53
C THR A 11 5.27 29.71 12.68
N PRO A 12 3.94 29.60 12.77
CA PRO A 12 3.16 28.79 11.83
C PRO A 12 3.00 29.53 10.50
N ASP A 13 3.03 28.76 9.41
CA ASP A 13 2.75 29.18 8.02
C ASP A 13 3.87 29.97 7.32
N GLN A 14 4.92 29.26 6.88
CA GLN A 14 5.82 29.73 5.82
C GLN A 14 5.67 28.84 4.59
N ARG A 15 4.48 28.82 4.00
CA ARG A 15 4.39 28.41 2.59
C ARG A 15 5.14 29.44 1.76
N PRO A 16 5.94 29.04 0.75
CA PRO A 16 6.63 30.00 -0.09
C PRO A 16 5.62 30.97 -0.73
N ASP A 17 5.89 32.28 -0.65
CA ASP A 17 5.06 33.38 -1.21
C ASP A 17 4.84 33.29 -2.73
N ARG A 18 5.48 32.31 -3.40
CA ARG A 18 5.47 32.17 -4.86
C ARG A 18 4.92 30.79 -5.24
N PRO A 19 3.88 30.71 -6.10
CA PRO A 19 3.45 29.44 -6.66
C PRO A 19 4.63 28.76 -7.38
N PRO A 20 4.75 27.42 -7.31
CA PRO A 20 5.84 26.71 -7.96
C PRO A 20 5.90 27.11 -9.45
N ALA A 21 7.12 27.32 -9.96
CA ALA A 21 7.29 27.67 -11.36
C ALA A 21 6.68 26.59 -12.26
N PRO A 22 6.02 26.94 -13.38
CA PRO A 22 5.43 25.96 -14.28
C PRO A 22 6.44 24.85 -14.63
N LEU A 23 5.99 23.60 -14.56
CA LEU A 23 6.81 22.43 -14.89
C LEU A 23 6.98 22.24 -16.41
N THR A 24 6.23 22.99 -17.22
CA THR A 24 6.23 22.89 -18.69
C THR A 24 7.62 23.14 -19.28
N GLY A 25 8.09 22.22 -20.13
CA GLY A 25 9.33 22.39 -20.90
C GLY A 25 10.63 22.16 -20.11
N ARG A 26 10.55 21.63 -18.88
CA ARG A 26 11.72 21.21 -18.10
C ARG A 26 11.51 19.85 -17.42
N ARG A 27 12.63 19.23 -17.02
CA ARG A 27 12.65 18.03 -16.18
C ARG A 27 12.11 18.34 -14.78
N VAL A 28 11.39 17.37 -14.20
CA VAL A 28 10.96 17.37 -12.80
C VAL A 28 12.16 17.02 -11.93
N ARG A 29 12.50 17.91 -11.00
CA ARG A 29 13.62 17.73 -10.07
C ARG A 29 13.14 16.86 -8.91
N ALA A 30 13.62 15.63 -8.86
CA ALA A 30 13.22 14.65 -7.85
C ALA A 30 14.29 14.48 -6.77
N ALA A 31 13.87 14.35 -5.52
CA ALA A 31 14.70 13.89 -4.42
C ALA A 31 14.13 12.59 -3.84
N ILE A 32 15.00 11.68 -3.43
CA ILE A 32 14.63 10.43 -2.77
C ILE A 32 14.96 10.47 -1.28
N VAL A 33 14.04 10.03 -0.43
CA VAL A 33 14.17 10.00 1.03
C VAL A 33 13.98 8.58 1.51
N GLY A 34 15.03 8.00 2.08
CA GLY A 34 15.14 6.56 2.37
C GLY A 34 15.69 5.80 1.17
N ILE A 35 16.92 5.28 1.28
CA ILE A 35 17.62 4.60 0.17
C ILE A 35 17.71 3.07 0.37
N GLY A 36 16.90 2.54 1.28
CA GLY A 36 16.81 1.09 1.54
C GLY A 36 16.23 0.32 0.34
N ALA A 37 15.89 -0.94 0.58
CA ALA A 37 15.40 -1.88 -0.44
C ALA A 37 14.39 -1.30 -1.45
N ILE A 38 13.35 -0.62 -0.99
CA ILE A 38 12.32 -0.04 -1.88
C ILE A 38 12.79 1.26 -2.55
N GLY A 39 13.52 2.10 -1.81
CA GLY A 39 14.07 3.35 -2.35
C GLY A 39 15.05 3.09 -3.49
N GLY A 40 16.07 2.28 -3.25
CA GLY A 40 17.07 1.90 -4.25
C GLY A 40 16.60 0.87 -5.26
N GLY A 41 15.72 -0.06 -4.87
CA GLY A 41 15.30 -1.18 -5.72
C GLY A 41 14.04 -0.94 -6.56
N SER A 42 13.24 0.09 -6.26
CA SER A 42 11.97 0.34 -6.98
C SER A 42 11.77 1.80 -7.37
N HIS A 43 11.94 2.74 -6.43
CA HIS A 43 11.70 4.15 -6.71
C HIS A 43 12.79 4.78 -7.57
N LEU A 44 14.06 4.55 -7.24
CA LEU A 44 15.17 5.08 -8.03
C LEU A 44 15.16 4.54 -9.47
N PRO A 45 14.99 3.24 -9.74
CA PRO A 45 14.86 2.74 -11.11
C PRO A 45 13.73 3.41 -11.89
N ALA A 46 12.55 3.61 -11.27
CA ALA A 46 11.44 4.31 -11.92
C ALA A 46 11.80 5.77 -12.25
N LEU A 47 12.46 6.48 -11.34
CA LEU A 47 12.94 7.84 -11.55
C LEU A 47 14.02 7.91 -12.64
N GLU A 48 14.95 6.97 -12.69
CA GLU A 48 16.00 6.86 -13.72
C GLU A 48 15.39 6.58 -15.10
N ARG A 49 14.41 5.68 -15.21
CA ARG A 49 13.71 5.43 -16.48
C ARG A 49 13.02 6.68 -17.01
N LEU A 50 12.33 7.43 -16.16
CA LEU A 50 11.76 8.72 -16.57
C LEU A 50 12.84 9.77 -16.89
N ALA A 51 14.03 9.69 -16.29
CA ALA A 51 15.12 10.60 -16.59
C ALA A 51 15.72 10.32 -17.98
N GLU A 52 15.79 9.05 -18.39
CA GLU A 52 16.13 8.66 -19.76
C GLU A 52 15.11 9.19 -20.78
N GLU A 53 13.82 9.21 -20.41
CA GLU A 53 12.72 9.78 -21.20
C GLU A 53 12.73 11.32 -21.23
N GLY A 54 13.59 11.97 -20.42
CA GLY A 54 13.67 13.42 -20.34
C GLY A 54 12.62 14.06 -19.43
N GLU A 55 11.92 13.27 -18.62
CA GLU A 55 10.83 13.72 -17.77
C GLU A 55 11.32 14.13 -16.36
N THR A 56 12.33 13.45 -15.82
CA THR A 56 12.85 13.70 -14.46
C THR A 56 14.37 13.95 -14.45
N GLU A 57 14.85 14.45 -13.32
CA GLU A 57 16.26 14.42 -12.90
C GLU A 57 16.34 14.20 -11.39
N VAL A 58 17.17 13.24 -10.94
CA VAL A 58 17.36 12.98 -9.51
C VAL A 58 18.46 13.90 -8.99
N VAL A 59 18.09 14.86 -8.14
CA VAL A 59 19.00 15.93 -7.67
C VAL A 59 19.56 15.65 -6.29
N ALA A 60 18.90 14.82 -5.48
CA ALA A 60 19.36 14.52 -4.14
C ALA A 60 18.84 13.18 -3.61
N ALA A 61 19.60 12.60 -2.68
CA ALA A 61 19.17 11.49 -1.85
C ALA A 61 19.33 11.86 -0.36
N VAL A 62 18.44 11.34 0.48
CA VAL A 62 18.45 11.53 1.92
C VAL A 62 18.42 10.17 2.62
N ASP A 63 19.37 9.92 3.51
CA ASP A 63 19.33 8.81 4.46
C ASP A 63 19.98 9.21 5.78
N ILE A 64 19.55 8.64 6.89
CA ILE A 64 20.13 8.92 8.21
C ILE A 64 21.59 8.46 8.31
N ASP A 65 21.98 7.46 7.50
CA ASP A 65 23.35 6.95 7.43
C ASP A 65 24.17 7.73 6.38
N ALA A 66 25.11 8.53 6.88
CA ALA A 66 25.98 9.37 6.06
C ALA A 66 26.87 8.58 5.09
N GLU A 67 27.35 7.40 5.50
CA GLU A 67 28.20 6.56 4.65
C GLU A 67 27.35 5.89 3.56
N ALA A 68 26.17 5.37 3.94
CA ALA A 68 25.25 4.76 3.01
C ALA A 68 24.79 5.75 1.92
N VAL A 69 24.35 6.96 2.30
CA VAL A 69 23.89 7.97 1.33
C VAL A 69 25.02 8.47 0.43
N ALA A 70 26.23 8.62 0.96
CA ALA A 70 27.39 9.01 0.15
C ALA A 70 27.74 7.95 -0.90
N LYS A 71 27.74 6.67 -0.50
CA LYS A 71 27.97 5.54 -1.40
C LYS A 71 26.87 5.44 -2.46
N PHE A 72 25.61 5.50 -2.06
CA PHE A 72 24.46 5.45 -2.96
C PHE A 72 24.50 6.58 -4.00
N CYS A 73 24.81 7.81 -3.57
CA CYS A 73 24.97 8.93 -4.49
C CYS A 73 26.09 8.71 -5.50
N ALA A 74 27.23 8.18 -5.06
CA ALA A 74 28.36 7.88 -5.94
C ALA A 74 28.04 6.77 -6.96
N GLU A 75 27.33 5.73 -6.53
CA GLU A 75 26.94 4.60 -7.38
C GLU A 75 25.94 5.00 -8.47
N HIS A 76 24.98 5.86 -8.13
CA HIS A 76 23.89 6.26 -9.02
C HIS A 76 24.08 7.64 -9.68
N GLY A 77 25.22 8.31 -9.45
CA GLY A 77 25.50 9.62 -10.02
C GLY A 77 24.58 10.74 -9.50
N ILE A 78 24.04 10.61 -8.29
CA ILE A 78 23.18 11.61 -7.66
C ILE A 78 24.09 12.71 -7.07
N PRO A 79 23.90 14.00 -7.41
CA PRO A 79 24.90 15.02 -7.11
C PRO A 79 24.97 15.42 -5.64
N HIS A 80 23.91 15.18 -4.85
CA HIS A 80 23.83 15.64 -3.47
C HIS A 80 23.27 14.57 -2.51
N GLY A 81 24.10 14.14 -1.56
CA GLY A 81 23.67 13.29 -0.44
C GLY A 81 23.44 14.12 0.83
N TYR A 82 22.36 13.82 1.54
CA TYR A 82 21.97 14.49 2.79
C TYR A 82 21.63 13.49 3.89
N THR A 83 21.80 13.93 5.14
CA THR A 83 21.30 13.21 6.32
C THR A 83 20.15 13.93 7.02
N ASP A 84 19.74 15.08 6.49
CA ASP A 84 18.68 15.92 7.04
C ASP A 84 17.74 16.37 5.92
N LEU A 85 16.45 16.01 6.06
CA LEU A 85 15.41 16.33 5.09
C LEU A 85 15.20 17.84 4.94
N ALA A 86 15.15 18.57 6.06
CA ALA A 86 14.87 20.01 6.04
C ALA A 86 15.95 20.78 5.26
N ARG A 87 17.22 20.43 5.46
CA ARG A 87 18.35 20.97 4.73
C ARG A 87 18.28 20.63 3.24
N MET A 88 17.97 19.39 2.88
CA MET A 88 17.78 18.99 1.48
C MET A 88 16.68 19.83 0.82
N LEU A 89 15.51 19.96 1.45
CA LEU A 89 14.40 20.75 0.93
C LEU A 89 14.79 22.23 0.73
N ALA A 90 15.50 22.82 1.70
CA ALA A 90 15.91 24.22 1.65
C ALA A 90 16.95 24.53 0.57
N GLU A 91 17.97 23.66 0.44
CA GLU A 91 19.08 23.84 -0.51
C GLU A 91 18.68 23.42 -1.92
N GLN A 92 17.99 22.28 -2.06
CA GLN A 92 17.71 21.68 -3.36
C GLN A 92 16.39 22.10 -3.95
N ARG A 93 15.36 22.42 -3.14
CA ARG A 93 14.02 22.81 -3.60
C ARG A 93 13.49 21.88 -4.71
N PRO A 94 13.38 20.57 -4.45
CA PRO A 94 12.89 19.63 -5.45
C PRO A 94 11.44 19.91 -5.82
N ASP A 95 11.03 19.51 -7.03
CA ASP A 95 9.63 19.53 -7.46
C ASP A 95 8.86 18.31 -6.95
N LEU A 96 9.55 17.17 -6.80
CA LEU A 96 9.01 15.90 -6.33
C LEU A 96 9.90 15.32 -5.22
N VAL A 97 9.29 14.88 -4.13
CA VAL A 97 9.95 14.10 -3.07
C VAL A 97 9.37 12.70 -3.05
N SER A 98 10.23 11.72 -3.29
CA SER A 98 9.93 10.29 -3.19
C SER A 98 10.26 9.80 -1.77
N ILE A 99 9.25 9.44 -0.98
CA ILE A 99 9.39 9.00 0.41
C ILE A 99 9.28 7.48 0.49
N CYS A 100 10.37 6.84 0.91
CA CYS A 100 10.55 5.38 0.99
C CYS A 100 11.04 4.96 2.39
N THR A 101 10.73 5.75 3.42
CA THR A 101 11.15 5.53 4.79
C THR A 101 10.15 4.62 5.54
N PRO A 102 10.41 4.25 6.81
CA PRO A 102 9.39 3.57 7.61
C PRO A 102 8.10 4.41 7.76
N PRO A 103 6.91 3.78 7.79
CA PRO A 103 5.62 4.49 7.78
C PRO A 103 5.41 5.51 8.89
N THR A 104 6.04 5.31 10.05
CA THR A 104 5.97 6.24 11.19
C THR A 104 6.58 7.61 10.89
N LEU A 105 7.43 7.70 9.87
CA LEU A 105 8.07 8.95 9.46
C LEU A 105 7.32 9.65 8.32
N HIS A 106 6.41 8.95 7.63
CA HIS A 106 5.76 9.48 6.43
C HIS A 106 5.02 10.79 6.69
N ARG A 107 4.24 10.88 7.78
CA ARG A 107 3.47 12.10 8.10
C ARG A 107 4.34 13.35 8.09
N ASP A 108 5.39 13.38 8.92
CA ASP A 108 6.20 14.57 9.10
C ASP A 108 7.01 14.88 7.85
N GLN A 109 7.49 13.85 7.15
CA GLN A 109 8.26 14.02 5.91
C GLN A 109 7.40 14.53 4.75
N THR A 110 6.18 13.99 4.60
CA THR A 110 5.21 14.43 3.61
C THR A 110 4.78 15.87 3.87
N ILE A 111 4.41 16.21 5.11
CA ILE A 111 4.03 17.58 5.48
C ILE A 111 5.19 18.55 5.21
N ALA A 112 6.43 18.20 5.57
CA ALA A 112 7.60 19.04 5.31
C ALA A 112 7.82 19.28 3.81
N ALA A 113 7.68 18.25 2.98
CA ALA A 113 7.82 18.34 1.53
C ALA A 113 6.71 19.19 0.88
N LEU A 114 5.45 18.97 1.26
CA LEU A 114 4.30 19.75 0.77
C LEU A 114 4.46 21.24 1.13
N ARG A 115 4.85 21.55 2.37
CA ARG A 115 5.10 22.92 2.81
C ARG A 115 6.28 23.57 2.10
N ALA A 116 7.28 22.79 1.69
CA ALA A 116 8.37 23.26 0.85
C ALA A 116 7.96 23.51 -0.62
N GLY A 117 6.71 23.18 -0.99
CA GLY A 117 6.17 23.34 -2.34
C GLY A 117 6.41 22.14 -3.26
N ALA A 118 6.93 21.03 -2.73
CA ALA A 118 7.19 19.82 -3.50
C ALA A 118 5.98 18.90 -3.51
N TRP A 119 5.71 18.27 -4.66
CA TRP A 119 4.81 17.13 -4.74
C TRP A 119 5.43 15.94 -4.03
N VAL A 120 4.59 15.03 -3.54
CA VAL A 120 5.04 13.88 -2.78
C VAL A 120 4.58 12.59 -3.43
N TRP A 121 5.50 11.64 -3.55
CA TRP A 121 5.20 10.24 -3.87
C TRP A 121 5.65 9.38 -2.69
N CYS A 122 4.69 8.88 -1.91
CA CYS A 122 4.94 8.26 -0.62
C CYS A 122 4.61 6.77 -0.64
N GLU A 123 5.53 5.95 -0.14
CA GLU A 123 5.30 4.51 0.02
C GLU A 123 4.11 4.19 0.92
N LYS A 124 3.60 2.97 0.74
CA LYS A 124 2.54 2.41 1.58
C LYS A 124 3.13 1.74 2.83
N PRO A 125 2.34 1.58 3.90
CA PRO A 125 1.10 2.31 4.16
C PRO A 125 1.37 3.82 4.26
N PRO A 126 0.42 4.68 3.85
CA PRO A 126 0.67 6.11 3.70
C PRO A 126 1.12 6.75 5.01
N VAL A 127 0.45 6.40 6.10
CA VAL A 127 0.72 6.84 7.47
C VAL A 127 0.10 5.83 8.44
N PRO A 128 0.47 5.82 9.74
CA PRO A 128 -0.03 4.83 10.69
C PRO A 128 -1.49 5.04 11.12
N THR A 129 -2.06 6.23 10.97
CA THR A 129 -3.40 6.56 11.50
C THR A 129 -4.23 7.44 10.56
N LEU A 130 -5.56 7.42 10.74
CA LEU A 130 -6.45 8.31 9.97
C LEU A 130 -6.22 9.77 10.34
N ALA A 131 -5.93 10.08 11.61
CA ALA A 131 -5.59 11.42 12.05
C ALA A 131 -4.30 11.95 11.37
N ASP A 132 -3.31 11.09 11.18
CA ASP A 132 -2.08 11.44 10.46
C ASP A 132 -2.36 11.69 8.97
N PHE A 133 -3.30 10.95 8.39
CA PHE A 133 -3.65 11.09 6.97
C PHE A 133 -4.40 12.41 6.75
N ASP A 134 -5.37 12.70 7.61
CA ASP A 134 -6.11 13.97 7.57
C ASP A 134 -5.15 15.17 7.75
N ALA A 135 -4.09 15.03 8.56
CA ALA A 135 -3.05 16.05 8.72
C ALA A 135 -2.20 16.23 7.46
N VAL A 136 -1.91 15.17 6.71
CA VAL A 136 -1.24 15.25 5.40
C VAL A 136 -2.15 15.89 4.35
N GLU A 137 -3.40 15.45 4.27
CA GLU A 137 -4.38 15.96 3.30
C GLU A 137 -4.64 17.46 3.49
N ALA A 138 -4.65 17.94 4.74
CA ALA A 138 -4.80 19.37 5.06
C ALA A 138 -3.67 20.27 4.52
N GLU A 139 -2.51 19.70 4.17
CA GLU A 139 -1.36 20.44 3.64
C GLU A 139 -1.30 20.44 2.10
N GLU A 140 -2.20 19.71 1.43
CA GLU A 140 -2.26 19.68 -0.03
C GLU A 140 -2.82 20.99 -0.63
N GLY A 141 -2.22 21.46 -1.73
CA GLY A 141 -2.55 22.73 -2.37
C GLY A 141 -3.71 22.65 -3.37
N ALA A 142 -4.89 22.19 -2.95
CA ALA A 142 -6.02 21.99 -3.88
C ALA A 142 -6.44 23.27 -4.62
N GLU A 143 -6.44 24.42 -3.94
CA GLU A 143 -6.81 25.72 -4.53
C GLU A 143 -5.79 26.24 -5.53
N THR A 144 -4.55 25.75 -5.48
CA THR A 144 -3.42 26.20 -6.29
C THR A 144 -3.01 25.19 -7.37
N GLY A 145 -3.75 24.08 -7.52
CA GLY A 145 -3.40 23.01 -8.46
C GLY A 145 -2.23 22.14 -7.99
N GLY A 146 -2.00 22.07 -6.67
CA GLY A 146 -0.93 21.34 -6.01
C GLY A 146 -0.04 22.23 -5.13
N PRO A 147 0.97 21.64 -4.47
CA PRO A 147 1.38 20.24 -4.54
C PRO A 147 0.42 19.27 -3.85
N TYR A 148 0.45 18.00 -4.27
CA TYR A 148 -0.33 16.90 -3.70
C TYR A 148 0.59 15.75 -3.25
N ALA A 149 0.08 14.91 -2.35
CA ALA A 149 0.73 13.67 -1.94
C ALA A 149 0.02 12.46 -2.58
N SER A 150 0.73 11.71 -3.40
CA SER A 150 0.26 10.47 -4.03
C SER A 150 0.85 9.25 -3.32
N ILE A 151 0.00 8.31 -2.93
CA ILE A 151 0.38 7.10 -2.20
C ILE A 151 0.70 5.98 -3.19
N VAL A 152 1.78 5.24 -2.96
CA VAL A 152 2.18 4.12 -3.82
C VAL A 152 1.14 3.00 -3.77
N PHE A 153 0.34 2.94 -4.84
CA PHE A 153 -0.69 1.95 -5.10
C PHE A 153 -0.61 1.51 -6.56
N GLN A 154 0.58 1.01 -6.94
CA GLN A 154 0.99 0.72 -8.31
C GLN A 154 0.08 -0.26 -9.05
N HIS A 155 -0.66 -1.10 -8.31
CA HIS A 155 -1.61 -2.06 -8.85
C HIS A 155 -2.74 -1.41 -9.67
N ARG A 156 -3.07 -0.13 -9.41
CA ARG A 156 -4.09 0.65 -10.14
C ARG A 156 -3.66 1.09 -11.55
N PHE A 157 -2.37 1.04 -11.86
CA PHE A 157 -1.78 1.75 -13.01
C PHE A 157 -1.36 0.83 -14.16
N GLY A 158 -1.48 -0.49 -13.99
CA GLY A 158 -1.30 -1.44 -15.09
C GLY A 158 -2.44 -1.35 -16.11
N SER A 159 -2.15 -1.67 -17.38
CA SER A 159 -3.14 -1.67 -18.48
C SER A 159 -4.34 -2.55 -18.18
N GLY A 160 -4.12 -3.72 -17.58
CA GLY A 160 -5.19 -4.65 -17.18
C GLY A 160 -6.17 -4.04 -16.19
N ALA A 161 -5.66 -3.41 -15.13
CA ALA A 161 -6.48 -2.72 -14.14
C ALA A 161 -7.26 -1.54 -14.75
N ARG A 162 -6.63 -0.76 -15.63
CA ARG A 162 -7.27 0.35 -16.35
C ARG A 162 -8.45 -0.15 -17.21
N HIS A 163 -8.23 -1.20 -18.01
CA HIS A 163 -9.25 -1.78 -18.87
C HIS A 163 -10.46 -2.30 -18.07
N VAL A 164 -10.21 -3.06 -16.99
CA VAL A 164 -11.32 -3.57 -16.15
C VAL A 164 -12.09 -2.44 -15.49
N ARG A 165 -11.39 -1.39 -15.01
CA ARG A 165 -12.06 -0.21 -14.44
C ARG A 165 -12.96 0.47 -15.47
N GLU A 166 -12.50 0.63 -16.71
CA GLU A 166 -13.29 1.21 -17.80
C GLU A 166 -14.52 0.35 -18.12
N LEU A 167 -14.34 -0.97 -18.26
CA LEU A 167 -15.46 -1.91 -18.48
C LEU A 167 -16.52 -1.88 -17.36
N LEU A 168 -16.09 -1.73 -16.10
CA LEU A 168 -16.99 -1.61 -14.96
C LEU A 168 -17.71 -0.26 -14.95
N ALA A 169 -16.98 0.84 -15.19
CA ALA A 169 -17.53 2.19 -15.21
C ALA A 169 -18.56 2.40 -16.32
N GLU A 170 -18.33 1.80 -17.49
CA GLU A 170 -19.24 1.86 -18.64
C GLU A 170 -20.42 0.87 -18.52
N GLY A 171 -20.41 -0.02 -17.52
CA GLY A 171 -21.41 -1.07 -17.37
C GLY A 171 -21.30 -2.18 -18.41
N GLY A 172 -20.15 -2.30 -19.10
CA GLY A 172 -19.89 -3.31 -20.13
C GLY A 172 -20.10 -4.73 -19.61
N LEU A 173 -19.70 -5.00 -18.37
CA LEU A 173 -19.85 -6.29 -17.69
C LEU A 173 -21.18 -6.43 -16.91
N GLY A 174 -22.04 -5.42 -16.97
CA GLY A 174 -23.19 -5.27 -16.08
C GLY A 174 -22.77 -4.87 -14.66
N ARG A 175 -23.70 -4.93 -13.71
CA ARG A 175 -23.41 -4.52 -12.32
C ARG A 175 -22.52 -5.55 -11.61
N PRO A 176 -21.56 -5.12 -10.77
CA PRO A 176 -20.88 -6.01 -9.84
C PRO A 176 -21.84 -6.61 -8.82
N LEU A 177 -21.67 -7.89 -8.50
CA LEU A 177 -22.55 -8.64 -7.60
C LEU A 177 -21.78 -9.17 -6.39
N VAL A 178 -20.72 -9.94 -6.64
CA VAL A 178 -19.91 -10.61 -5.62
C VAL A 178 -18.44 -10.41 -5.93
N ALA A 179 -17.63 -10.16 -4.91
CA ALA A 179 -16.19 -10.10 -5.05
C ALA A 179 -15.44 -10.94 -4.02
N HIS A 180 -14.27 -11.41 -4.43
CA HIS A 180 -13.29 -12.05 -3.56
C HIS A 180 -11.98 -11.27 -3.69
N CYS A 181 -11.42 -10.85 -2.58
CA CYS A 181 -10.15 -10.16 -2.50
C CYS A 181 -9.27 -10.90 -1.50
N GLN A 182 -8.15 -11.44 -1.96
CA GLN A 182 -7.26 -12.23 -1.12
C GLN A 182 -5.81 -11.80 -1.32
N THR A 183 -5.11 -11.67 -0.20
CA THR A 183 -3.65 -11.60 -0.12
C THR A 183 -3.23 -12.58 0.96
N THR A 184 -2.87 -13.79 0.54
CA THR A 184 -2.50 -14.88 1.45
C THR A 184 -1.10 -15.35 1.10
N TRP A 185 -0.12 -14.81 1.80
CA TRP A 185 1.30 -15.08 1.59
C TRP A 185 1.86 -15.93 2.73
N TYR A 186 3.14 -16.27 2.69
CA TYR A 186 3.82 -17.03 3.74
C TYR A 186 4.99 -16.24 4.32
N ARG A 187 4.97 -15.95 5.62
CA ARG A 187 6.10 -15.36 6.33
C ARG A 187 6.49 -16.26 7.47
N ASP A 188 7.77 -16.56 7.58
CA ASP A 188 8.29 -17.41 8.63
C ASP A 188 8.74 -16.60 9.85
N THR A 189 9.28 -17.27 10.86
CA THR A 189 9.83 -16.59 12.05
C THR A 189 10.99 -15.65 11.70
N ALA A 190 11.78 -15.93 10.66
CA ALA A 190 12.91 -15.10 10.28
C ALA A 190 12.46 -13.74 9.74
N TYR A 191 11.34 -13.69 9.03
CA TYR A 191 10.70 -12.44 8.63
C TYR A 191 10.46 -11.50 9.83
N TYR A 192 10.00 -12.03 10.96
CA TYR A 192 9.71 -11.26 12.18
C TYR A 192 10.93 -11.01 13.08
N ALA A 193 12.11 -11.48 12.72
CA ALA A 193 13.33 -11.21 13.48
C ALA A 193 13.79 -9.74 13.37
N VAL A 194 13.25 -8.99 12.40
CA VAL A 194 13.55 -7.56 12.21
C VAL A 194 12.80 -6.73 13.26
N PRO A 195 13.47 -5.87 14.08
CA PRO A 195 12.87 -5.28 15.29
C PRO A 195 11.58 -4.48 15.10
N TRP A 196 11.33 -3.93 13.91
CA TRP A 196 10.18 -3.08 13.62
C TRP A 196 8.95 -3.84 13.11
N ARG A 197 9.09 -5.12 12.72
CA ARG A 197 7.98 -5.93 12.20
C ARG A 197 7.15 -6.53 13.32
N GLY A 198 5.88 -6.78 13.04
CA GLY A 198 4.92 -7.37 13.97
C GLY A 198 4.51 -6.45 15.12
N ARG A 199 4.73 -5.13 15.01
CA ARG A 199 4.48 -4.17 16.10
C ARG A 199 3.56 -3.05 15.65
N TRP A 200 2.62 -2.68 16.51
CA TRP A 200 1.73 -1.54 16.24
C TRP A 200 2.48 -0.22 16.11
N ALA A 201 3.49 -0.02 16.96
CA ALA A 201 4.20 1.25 17.06
C ALA A 201 5.09 1.57 15.83
N THR A 202 5.49 0.56 15.06
CA THR A 202 6.48 0.73 13.97
C THR A 202 5.97 0.25 12.62
N GLU A 203 5.19 -0.83 12.55
CA GLU A 203 4.60 -1.34 11.30
C GLU A 203 3.16 -0.85 11.09
N GLY A 204 2.46 -0.47 12.17
CA GLY A 204 1.11 0.12 12.12
C GLY A 204 -0.03 -0.90 11.97
N GLY A 205 0.27 -2.15 11.62
CA GLY A 205 -0.70 -3.24 11.49
C GLY A 205 -0.05 -4.51 10.93
N GLY A 206 -0.82 -5.61 10.88
CA GLY A 206 -0.36 -6.90 10.35
C GLY A 206 -0.58 -7.01 8.84
N PRO A 207 -0.94 -8.20 8.30
CA PRO A 207 -1.10 -8.40 6.87
C PRO A 207 -2.16 -7.51 6.22
N ALA A 208 -3.19 -7.05 6.94
CA ALA A 208 -4.14 -6.10 6.36
C ALA A 208 -3.45 -4.78 5.96
N MET A 209 -2.54 -4.29 6.81
CA MET A 209 -1.79 -3.05 6.59
C MET A 209 -0.57 -3.25 5.68
N GLY A 210 0.26 -4.26 5.97
CA GLY A 210 1.56 -4.42 5.31
C GLY A 210 1.52 -5.05 3.92
N HIS A 211 0.51 -5.90 3.67
CA HIS A 211 0.45 -6.77 2.49
C HIS A 211 -0.84 -6.55 1.69
N GLY A 212 -1.98 -6.84 2.31
CA GLY A 212 -3.31 -6.79 1.71
C GLY A 212 -3.76 -5.41 1.28
N ILE A 213 -3.11 -4.35 1.77
CA ILE A 213 -3.46 -2.97 1.43
C ILE A 213 -3.47 -2.72 -0.08
N HIS A 214 -2.55 -3.29 -0.86
CA HIS A 214 -2.55 -3.15 -2.32
C HIS A 214 -3.76 -3.81 -2.98
N GLN A 215 -4.16 -5.00 -2.51
CA GLN A 215 -5.28 -5.73 -3.10
C GLN A 215 -6.62 -5.10 -2.70
N MET A 216 -6.75 -4.68 -1.43
CA MET A 216 -7.91 -3.92 -0.96
C MET A 216 -8.03 -2.58 -1.70
N ASP A 217 -6.91 -1.91 -1.92
CA ASP A 217 -6.86 -0.67 -2.69
C ASP A 217 -7.34 -0.85 -4.14
N LEU A 218 -6.81 -1.85 -4.86
CA LEU A 218 -7.28 -2.15 -6.21
C LEU A 218 -8.75 -2.58 -6.23
N LEU A 219 -9.22 -3.32 -5.23
CA LEU A 219 -10.64 -3.67 -5.09
C LEU A 219 -11.52 -2.41 -4.98
N LEU A 220 -11.12 -1.46 -4.14
CA LEU A 220 -11.83 -0.19 -3.95
C LEU A 220 -11.78 0.69 -5.21
N ASP A 221 -10.66 0.70 -5.92
CA ASP A 221 -10.52 1.41 -7.21
C ASP A 221 -11.47 0.87 -8.29
N LEU A 222 -11.72 -0.45 -8.28
CA LEU A 222 -12.58 -1.12 -9.26
C LEU A 222 -14.08 -1.06 -8.89
N LEU A 223 -14.41 -1.25 -7.61
CA LEU A 223 -15.80 -1.38 -7.16
C LEU A 223 -16.39 -0.08 -6.57
N GLY A 224 -15.56 0.92 -6.32
CA GLY A 224 -15.96 2.19 -5.73
C GLY A 224 -16.14 2.10 -4.21
N PRO A 225 -16.94 3.01 -3.61
CA PRO A 225 -17.00 3.15 -2.17
C PRO A 225 -17.68 1.97 -1.47
N TRP A 226 -17.12 1.60 -0.31
CA TRP A 226 -17.72 0.64 0.62
C TRP A 226 -18.72 1.33 1.57
N SER A 227 -19.62 0.57 2.18
CA SER A 227 -20.70 1.09 3.05
C SER A 227 -20.62 0.54 4.48
N GLU A 228 -20.35 -0.76 4.64
CA GLU A 228 -20.18 -1.41 5.95
C GLU A 228 -19.24 -2.61 5.85
N VAL A 229 -18.57 -2.91 6.96
CA VAL A 229 -17.66 -4.05 7.11
C VAL A 229 -17.94 -4.82 8.41
N ARG A 230 -17.83 -6.14 8.34
CA ARG A 230 -17.76 -7.03 9.49
C ARG A 230 -16.53 -7.93 9.39
N ALA A 231 -15.67 -7.92 10.40
CA ALA A 231 -14.38 -8.59 10.34
C ALA A 231 -14.05 -9.47 11.54
N MET A 232 -13.06 -10.33 11.34
CA MET A 232 -12.35 -11.11 12.35
C MET A 232 -10.84 -10.99 12.09
N ALA A 233 -10.04 -11.00 13.14
CA ALA A 233 -8.59 -11.02 13.07
C ALA A 233 -8.02 -12.00 14.10
N GLY A 234 -6.80 -12.47 13.89
CA GLY A 234 -6.16 -13.42 14.78
C GLY A 234 -4.64 -13.34 14.74
N ARG A 235 -4.04 -13.89 15.80
CA ARG A 235 -2.64 -14.30 15.88
C ARG A 235 -2.61 -15.80 16.06
N LEU A 236 -2.44 -16.55 14.97
CA LEU A 236 -2.56 -17.99 14.96
C LEU A 236 -1.21 -18.71 15.08
N VAL A 237 -0.13 -18.12 14.54
CA VAL A 237 1.19 -18.74 14.46
C VAL A 237 2.29 -17.84 15.01
N HIS A 238 2.25 -16.54 14.70
CA HIS A 238 3.36 -15.63 15.00
C HIS A 238 3.24 -14.97 16.38
N ASP A 239 4.38 -14.86 17.07
CA ASP A 239 4.50 -14.11 18.33
C ASP A 239 4.77 -12.63 18.03
N VAL A 240 3.69 -11.93 17.69
CA VAL A 240 3.67 -10.51 17.27
C VAL A 240 2.59 -9.74 18.04
N GLU A 241 2.62 -8.42 17.98
CA GLU A 241 1.58 -7.55 18.56
C GLU A 241 0.39 -7.40 17.59
N THR A 242 0.64 -7.37 16.29
CA THR A 242 -0.37 -7.21 15.23
C THR A 242 -1.05 -8.54 14.87
N GLU A 243 -2.04 -8.55 13.97
CA GLU A 243 -2.63 -9.79 13.47
C GLU A 243 -1.66 -10.52 12.49
N ASP A 244 -1.78 -11.84 12.36
CA ASP A 244 -1.15 -12.62 11.28
C ASP A 244 -2.18 -13.16 10.26
N VAL A 245 -3.46 -12.97 10.57
CA VAL A 245 -4.58 -13.20 9.67
C VAL A 245 -5.74 -12.26 9.97
N SER A 246 -6.42 -11.81 8.93
CA SER A 246 -7.73 -11.16 9.02
C SER A 246 -8.66 -11.63 7.90
N THR A 247 -9.95 -11.64 8.19
CA THR A 247 -11.02 -11.91 7.23
C THR A 247 -12.16 -10.93 7.43
N ALA A 248 -12.80 -10.49 6.35
CA ALA A 248 -13.90 -9.54 6.42
C ALA A 248 -14.96 -9.77 5.35
N LEU A 249 -16.20 -9.43 5.70
CA LEU A 249 -17.32 -9.23 4.79
C LEU A 249 -17.51 -7.73 4.59
N VAL A 250 -17.49 -7.26 3.34
CA VAL A 250 -17.64 -5.86 2.97
C VAL A 250 -18.85 -5.69 2.07
N ARG A 251 -19.69 -4.69 2.32
CA ARG A 251 -20.77 -4.29 1.42
C ARG A 251 -20.41 -2.98 0.73
N PHE A 252 -20.51 -2.92 -0.59
CA PHE A 252 -20.31 -1.71 -1.38
C PHE A 252 -21.58 -0.86 -1.48
N GLU A 253 -21.43 0.44 -1.72
CA GLU A 253 -22.58 1.34 -1.96
C GLU A 253 -23.39 0.90 -3.20
N SER A 254 -22.74 0.24 -4.17
CA SER A 254 -23.38 -0.39 -5.33
C SER A 254 -24.29 -1.58 -4.96
N GLY A 255 -24.21 -2.07 -3.72
CA GLY A 255 -24.89 -3.27 -3.23
C GLY A 255 -24.09 -4.56 -3.40
N ALA A 256 -22.94 -4.52 -4.09
CA ALA A 256 -22.05 -5.67 -4.22
C ALA A 256 -21.52 -6.12 -2.84
N LEU A 257 -21.32 -7.43 -2.68
CA LEU A 257 -20.78 -8.03 -1.46
C LEU A 257 -19.39 -8.59 -1.74
N ALA A 258 -18.43 -8.35 -0.84
CA ALA A 258 -17.08 -8.86 -0.97
C ALA A 258 -16.65 -9.66 0.26
N THR A 259 -15.81 -10.66 0.01
CA THR A 259 -14.98 -11.30 1.03
C THR A 259 -13.55 -10.79 0.88
N VAL A 260 -12.93 -10.41 1.99
CA VAL A 260 -11.54 -9.96 2.05
C VAL A 260 -10.78 -10.90 2.98
N VAL A 261 -9.63 -11.43 2.55
CA VAL A 261 -8.75 -12.28 3.36
C VAL A 261 -7.32 -11.78 3.25
N ASN A 262 -6.72 -11.42 4.39
CA ASN A 262 -5.31 -11.06 4.47
C ASN A 262 -4.61 -12.04 5.40
N SER A 263 -3.57 -12.72 4.93
CA SER A 263 -2.86 -13.75 5.69
C SER A 263 -1.38 -13.75 5.31
N VAL A 264 -0.54 -14.04 6.29
CA VAL A 264 0.89 -14.32 6.12
C VAL A 264 1.22 -15.77 6.50
N LEU A 265 0.20 -16.64 6.55
CA LEU A 265 0.29 -18.01 7.03
C LEU A 265 0.26 -19.07 5.92
N SER A 266 0.10 -18.68 4.65
CA SER A 266 -0.30 -19.57 3.55
C SER A 266 0.88 -19.99 2.65
N PRO A 267 1.35 -21.25 2.69
CA PRO A 267 2.43 -21.73 1.83
C PRO A 267 2.15 -21.72 0.32
N ASP A 268 0.88 -21.58 -0.09
CA ASP A 268 0.48 -21.50 -1.50
C ASP A 268 0.76 -20.12 -2.14
N GLU A 269 0.92 -19.08 -1.30
CA GLU A 269 1.21 -17.68 -1.67
C GLU A 269 0.44 -17.12 -2.89
N VAL A 270 -0.62 -16.36 -2.64
CA VAL A 270 -1.45 -15.78 -3.71
C VAL A 270 -1.98 -14.37 -3.37
N SER A 271 -2.02 -13.52 -4.38
CA SER A 271 -2.83 -12.30 -4.44
C SER A 271 -3.89 -12.49 -5.53
N ARG A 272 -5.19 -12.33 -5.21
CA ARG A 272 -6.26 -12.46 -6.21
C ARG A 272 -7.41 -11.51 -5.95
N ILE A 273 -7.95 -10.96 -7.03
CA ILE A 273 -9.28 -10.36 -7.08
C ILE A 273 -10.14 -11.17 -8.04
N ARG A 274 -11.35 -11.51 -7.62
CA ARG A 274 -12.42 -12.00 -8.50
C ARG A 274 -13.62 -11.10 -8.32
N ILE A 275 -14.25 -10.67 -9.41
CA ILE A 275 -15.48 -9.88 -9.42
C ILE A 275 -16.47 -10.57 -10.35
N ASP A 276 -17.54 -11.10 -9.77
CA ASP A 276 -18.69 -11.59 -10.51
C ASP A 276 -19.61 -10.42 -10.83
N CYS A 277 -19.79 -10.14 -12.11
CA CYS A 277 -20.74 -9.17 -12.64
C CYS A 277 -21.92 -9.90 -13.31
N GLU A 278 -22.98 -9.17 -13.66
CA GLU A 278 -24.16 -9.74 -14.32
C GLU A 278 -23.85 -10.44 -15.65
N ARG A 279 -22.83 -9.98 -16.39
CA ARG A 279 -22.51 -10.48 -17.74
C ARG A 279 -21.19 -11.22 -17.84
N ALA A 280 -20.33 -11.15 -16.82
CA ALA A 280 -19.04 -11.83 -16.81
C ALA A 280 -18.45 -11.88 -15.40
N THR A 281 -17.52 -12.81 -15.19
CA THR A 281 -16.58 -12.79 -14.08
C THR A 281 -15.24 -12.29 -14.57
N VAL A 282 -14.64 -11.35 -13.84
CA VAL A 282 -13.26 -10.87 -14.06
C VAL A 282 -12.39 -11.37 -12.92
N GLU A 283 -11.21 -11.90 -13.24
CA GLU A 283 -10.27 -12.36 -12.24
C GLU A 283 -8.86 -11.86 -12.54
N LEU A 284 -8.16 -11.52 -11.47
CA LEU A 284 -6.74 -11.19 -11.43
C LEU A 284 -6.07 -12.14 -10.44
N THR A 285 -5.00 -12.83 -10.83
CA THR A 285 -4.18 -13.64 -9.91
C THR A 285 -2.70 -13.34 -10.14
N HIS A 286 -2.00 -12.91 -9.10
CA HIS A 286 -0.56 -12.63 -9.14
C HIS A 286 0.07 -12.83 -7.76
N LEU A 287 1.36 -12.55 -7.62
CA LEU A 287 2.01 -12.44 -6.30
C LEU A 287 2.30 -10.97 -5.96
N TYR A 288 3.31 -10.37 -6.59
CA TYR A 288 3.79 -9.02 -6.25
C TYR A 288 3.32 -7.90 -7.19
N GLY A 289 3.11 -8.20 -8.46
CA GLY A 289 2.64 -7.27 -9.49
C GLY A 289 2.02 -8.04 -10.64
N HIS A 290 1.30 -7.36 -11.53
CA HIS A 290 0.55 -7.98 -12.61
C HIS A 290 0.82 -7.33 -13.97
N SER A 291 0.64 -8.15 -15.00
CA SER A 291 0.56 -7.82 -16.42
C SER A 291 -0.83 -8.17 -16.95
N ASN A 292 -1.12 -7.86 -18.21
CA ASN A 292 -2.34 -8.29 -18.89
C ASN A 292 -2.55 -9.81 -18.86
N ALA A 293 -1.47 -10.61 -18.81
CA ALA A 293 -1.55 -12.07 -18.81
C ALA A 293 -2.13 -12.65 -17.50
N ASP A 294 -2.09 -11.87 -16.41
CA ASP A 294 -2.59 -12.28 -15.10
C ASP A 294 -4.11 -12.03 -14.93
N TRP A 295 -4.72 -11.35 -15.91
CA TRP A 295 -6.15 -11.09 -15.96
C TRP A 295 -6.88 -12.11 -16.81
N SER A 296 -8.09 -12.45 -16.40
CA SER A 296 -9.00 -13.30 -17.17
C SER A 296 -10.44 -12.78 -17.09
N VAL A 297 -11.18 -12.97 -18.19
CA VAL A 297 -12.60 -12.65 -18.27
C VAL A 297 -13.36 -13.88 -18.74
N THR A 298 -14.32 -14.31 -17.91
CA THR A 298 -15.23 -15.43 -18.16
C THR A 298 -16.65 -14.88 -18.40
N PRO A 299 -17.10 -14.79 -19.67
CA PRO A 299 -18.43 -14.32 -20.01
C PRO A 299 -19.54 -15.23 -19.47
N ALA A 300 -20.69 -14.65 -19.13
CA ALA A 300 -21.90 -15.38 -18.82
C ALA A 300 -22.44 -16.11 -20.07
N PRO A 301 -23.15 -17.24 -19.90
CA PRO A 301 -23.80 -17.93 -21.01
C PRO A 301 -24.71 -16.99 -21.83
N GLY A 302 -24.60 -17.07 -23.16
CA GLY A 302 -25.39 -16.22 -24.07
C GLY A 302 -24.78 -14.85 -24.36
N THR A 303 -23.62 -14.52 -23.79
CA THR A 303 -22.83 -13.36 -24.21
C THR A 303 -22.41 -13.49 -25.67
N SER A 304 -22.46 -12.40 -26.44
CA SER A 304 -22.00 -12.41 -27.83
C SER A 304 -20.48 -12.61 -27.91
N GLU A 305 -20.00 -13.31 -28.93
CA GLU A 305 -18.55 -13.48 -29.16
C GLU A 305 -17.84 -12.12 -29.35
N ALA A 306 -18.53 -11.14 -29.91
CA ALA A 306 -17.99 -9.79 -30.08
C ALA A 306 -17.75 -9.09 -28.72
N ASP A 307 -18.72 -9.14 -27.81
CA ASP A 307 -18.57 -8.59 -26.45
C ASP A 307 -17.45 -9.33 -25.70
N ALA A 308 -17.46 -10.67 -25.74
CA ALA A 308 -16.46 -11.49 -25.07
C ALA A 308 -15.04 -11.24 -25.58
N ALA A 309 -14.88 -11.02 -26.89
CA ALA A 309 -13.59 -10.65 -27.48
C ALA A 309 -13.16 -9.25 -27.03
N ALA A 310 -14.05 -8.27 -27.04
CA ALA A 310 -13.76 -6.90 -26.60
C ALA A 310 -13.34 -6.85 -25.12
N TRP A 311 -14.01 -7.60 -24.24
CA TRP A 311 -13.65 -7.62 -22.82
C TRP A 311 -12.29 -8.25 -22.55
N ARG A 312 -11.83 -9.15 -23.43
CA ARG A 312 -10.53 -9.83 -23.32
C ARG A 312 -9.39 -9.10 -24.05
N ASP A 313 -9.70 -8.02 -24.77
CA ASP A 313 -8.70 -7.21 -25.46
C ASP A 313 -8.13 -6.16 -24.49
N PHE A 314 -7.13 -6.56 -23.73
CA PHE A 314 -6.40 -5.67 -22.82
C PHE A 314 -5.40 -4.75 -23.53
N GLY A 315 -5.31 -4.81 -24.87
CA GLY A 315 -4.39 -4.01 -25.66
C GLY A 315 -2.91 -4.26 -25.34
N ALA A 316 -2.10 -3.22 -25.50
CA ALA A 316 -0.66 -3.27 -25.20
C ALA A 316 -0.42 -3.41 -23.70
N ASP A 317 0.51 -4.30 -23.35
CA ASP A 317 0.82 -4.59 -21.95
C ASP A 317 1.66 -3.47 -21.32
N VAL A 318 1.14 -2.91 -20.24
CA VAL A 318 1.82 -2.03 -19.31
C VAL A 318 1.68 -2.66 -17.92
N PRO A 319 2.74 -3.28 -17.38
CA PRO A 319 2.70 -3.92 -16.08
C PRO A 319 2.39 -2.93 -14.95
N SER A 320 1.71 -3.41 -13.90
CA SER A 320 1.54 -2.65 -12.66
C SER A 320 2.91 -2.45 -12.01
N SER A 321 3.37 -1.20 -11.97
CA SER A 321 4.73 -0.90 -11.52
C SER A 321 4.82 0.51 -10.96
N HIS A 322 5.83 0.72 -10.12
CA HIS A 322 6.25 2.04 -9.65
C HIS A 322 6.41 3.03 -10.81
N LEU A 323 7.01 2.59 -11.94
CA LEU A 323 7.14 3.40 -13.14
C LEU A 323 5.79 3.80 -13.76
N ALA A 324 4.85 2.87 -13.88
CA ALA A 324 3.52 3.15 -14.43
C ALA A 324 2.77 4.21 -13.60
N GLN A 325 2.83 4.09 -12.27
CA GLN A 325 2.25 5.09 -11.37
C GLN A 325 2.99 6.43 -11.45
N LEU A 326 4.32 6.42 -11.37
CA LEU A 326 5.14 7.64 -11.38
C LEU A 326 4.93 8.44 -12.67
N ARG A 327 4.78 7.77 -13.82
CA ARG A 327 4.50 8.44 -15.09
C ARG A 327 3.16 9.19 -15.04
N GLU A 328 2.12 8.60 -14.45
CA GLU A 328 0.81 9.25 -14.29
C GLU A 328 0.86 10.40 -13.27
N LEU A 329 1.66 10.25 -12.20
CA LEU A 329 1.93 11.33 -11.25
C LEU A 329 2.63 12.52 -11.93
N VAL A 330 3.70 12.30 -12.69
CA VAL A 330 4.41 13.36 -13.41
C VAL A 330 3.49 14.05 -14.43
N ALA A 331 2.61 13.31 -15.11
CA ALA A 331 1.60 13.90 -15.99
C ALA A 331 0.64 14.83 -15.21
N SER A 332 0.15 14.38 -14.05
CA SER A 332 -0.73 15.17 -13.17
C SER A 332 -0.02 16.43 -12.64
N MET A 333 1.26 16.31 -12.28
CA MET A 333 2.12 17.44 -11.89
C MET A 333 2.18 18.51 -12.98
N ARG A 334 2.40 18.10 -14.23
CA ARG A 334 2.47 19.01 -15.37
C ARG A 334 1.13 19.65 -15.69
N ALA A 335 0.03 18.94 -15.46
CA ALA A 335 -1.33 19.44 -15.65
C ALA A 335 -1.81 20.35 -14.49
N GLY A 336 -1.17 20.30 -13.32
CA GLY A 336 -1.66 20.99 -12.12
C GLY A 336 -2.93 20.33 -11.56
N GLU A 337 -3.06 19.02 -11.77
CA GLU A 337 -4.24 18.24 -11.41
C GLU A 337 -3.93 17.31 -10.24
N ARG A 338 -4.93 17.06 -9.39
CA ARG A 338 -4.80 16.11 -8.31
C ARG A 338 -4.58 14.70 -8.89
N PRO A 339 -3.48 14.01 -8.56
CA PRO A 339 -3.23 12.67 -9.06
C PRO A 339 -4.19 11.67 -8.41
N ARG A 340 -4.38 10.52 -9.04
CA ARG A 340 -5.01 9.36 -8.38
C ARG A 340 -4.18 8.95 -7.16
N SER A 341 -4.79 8.24 -6.21
CA SER A 341 -4.19 7.82 -4.94
C SER A 341 -3.73 8.99 -4.04
N SER A 342 -4.34 10.18 -4.18
CA SER A 342 -4.09 11.37 -3.33
C SER A 342 -5.37 11.81 -2.61
N GLY A 343 -5.21 12.51 -1.49
CA GLY A 343 -6.32 13.00 -0.65
C GLY A 343 -7.33 11.90 -0.31
N ALA A 344 -8.62 12.24 -0.40
CA ALA A 344 -9.71 11.31 -0.14
C ALA A 344 -9.63 9.98 -0.90
N ASP A 345 -9.09 9.95 -2.14
CA ASP A 345 -8.90 8.71 -2.90
C ASP A 345 -7.81 7.82 -2.28
N GLY A 346 -6.66 8.42 -1.92
CA GLY A 346 -5.57 7.74 -1.22
C GLY A 346 -5.91 7.29 0.21
N ARG A 347 -6.93 7.90 0.84
CA ARG A 347 -7.39 7.58 2.20
C ARG A 347 -8.19 6.28 2.28
N THR A 348 -8.86 5.89 1.20
CA THR A 348 -9.93 4.87 1.20
C THR A 348 -9.48 3.51 1.76
N SER A 349 -8.29 3.05 1.38
CA SER A 349 -7.71 1.78 1.83
C SER A 349 -7.37 1.81 3.33
N LEU A 350 -6.82 2.92 3.82
CA LEU A 350 -6.53 3.11 5.24
C LEU A 350 -7.82 3.16 6.08
N GLU A 351 -8.87 3.82 5.57
CA GLU A 351 -10.19 3.88 6.21
C GLU A 351 -10.81 2.48 6.34
N LEU A 352 -10.78 1.67 5.28
CA LEU A 352 -11.28 0.31 5.30
C LEU A 352 -10.51 -0.56 6.31
N ILE A 353 -9.18 -0.42 6.35
CA ILE A 353 -8.33 -1.16 7.31
C ILE A 353 -8.65 -0.78 8.76
N ALA A 354 -8.78 0.52 9.06
CA ALA A 354 -9.18 0.97 10.40
C ALA A 354 -10.55 0.41 10.79
N ALA A 355 -11.52 0.40 9.86
CA ALA A 355 -12.83 -0.17 10.08
C ALA A 355 -12.80 -1.71 10.26
N LEU A 356 -11.94 -2.41 9.52
CA LEU A 356 -11.68 -3.83 9.68
C LEU A 356 -11.14 -4.13 11.09
N TYR A 357 -10.14 -3.39 11.57
CA TYR A 357 -9.61 -3.57 12.93
C TYR A 357 -10.66 -3.27 14.00
N LYS A 358 -11.36 -2.14 13.89
CA LYS A 358 -12.44 -1.79 14.81
C LYS A 358 -13.50 -2.89 14.85
N SER A 359 -13.94 -3.37 13.69
CA SER A 359 -14.94 -4.43 13.59
C SER A 359 -14.48 -5.74 14.23
N ALA A 360 -13.24 -6.16 13.95
CA ALA A 360 -12.68 -7.38 14.51
C ALA A 360 -12.54 -7.30 16.03
N PHE A 361 -12.15 -6.14 16.57
CA PHE A 361 -11.79 -6.01 17.97
C PHE A 361 -13.01 -5.78 18.87
N THR A 362 -14.06 -5.17 18.33
CA THR A 362 -15.29 -4.81 19.05
C THR A 362 -16.47 -5.75 18.78
N ASP A 363 -16.30 -6.72 17.88
CA ASP A 363 -17.35 -7.64 17.46
C ASP A 363 -18.57 -6.94 16.82
N ALA A 364 -18.37 -5.74 16.26
CA ALA A 364 -19.42 -4.90 15.70
C ALA A 364 -19.29 -4.70 14.19
N THR A 365 -20.40 -4.39 13.51
CA THR A 365 -20.38 -3.86 12.14
C THR A 365 -19.93 -2.40 12.19
N VAL A 366 -18.99 -2.01 11.34
CA VAL A 366 -18.51 -0.63 11.23
C VAL A 366 -18.94 -0.05 9.89
N ARG A 367 -19.48 1.17 9.89
CA ARG A 367 -19.89 1.88 8.67
C ARG A 367 -18.77 2.78 8.16
N ARG A 368 -18.77 3.03 6.84
CA ARG A 368 -17.85 3.99 6.24
C ARG A 368 -18.10 5.39 6.82
N GLY A 369 -17.03 6.14 7.09
CA GLY A 369 -17.09 7.45 7.74
C GLY A 369 -17.41 7.43 9.25
N GLU A 370 -17.56 6.26 9.88
CA GLU A 370 -17.87 6.17 11.32
C GLU A 370 -16.67 6.53 12.21
N ILE A 371 -15.44 6.25 11.74
CA ILE A 371 -14.21 6.52 12.49
C ILE A 371 -13.74 7.94 12.19
N GLY A 372 -13.87 8.84 13.16
CA GLY A 372 -13.43 10.23 13.09
C GLY A 372 -12.92 10.75 14.44
N PRO A 373 -12.68 12.07 14.56
CA PRO A 373 -12.18 12.67 15.79
C PRO A 373 -12.99 12.26 17.03
N GLY A 374 -12.29 11.72 18.03
CA GLY A 374 -12.90 11.21 19.27
C GLY A 374 -13.10 9.69 19.31
N ASP A 375 -13.05 9.00 18.16
CA ASP A 375 -12.99 7.54 18.12
C ASP A 375 -11.55 7.05 18.38
N PRO A 376 -11.31 6.07 19.27
CA PRO A 376 -9.97 5.56 19.54
C PRO A 376 -9.22 5.03 18.31
N TYR A 377 -9.95 4.53 17.30
CA TYR A 377 -9.37 3.99 16.07
C TYR A 377 -8.91 5.08 15.09
N TYR A 378 -9.32 6.34 15.31
CA TYR A 378 -8.91 7.47 14.50
C TYR A 378 -7.42 7.80 14.69
N THR A 379 -6.92 7.67 15.91
CA THR A 379 -5.53 8.00 16.29
C THR A 379 -4.65 6.78 16.55
N ALA A 380 -5.19 5.55 16.43
CA ALA A 380 -4.42 4.31 16.58
C ALA A 380 -5.17 3.12 15.98
N MET A 381 -4.56 2.36 15.08
CA MET A 381 -5.22 1.21 14.41
C MET A 381 -5.73 0.13 15.37
N HIS A 382 -5.12 0.00 16.54
CA HIS A 382 -5.54 -0.95 17.59
C HIS A 382 -6.59 -0.39 18.57
N GLY A 383 -7.04 0.86 18.41
CA GLY A 383 -8.11 1.46 19.22
C GLY A 383 -7.85 1.50 20.72
N GLY A 384 -6.59 1.61 21.15
CA GLY A 384 -6.21 1.53 22.57
C GLY A 384 -6.09 0.11 23.15
N ALA A 385 -6.25 -0.93 22.32
CA ALA A 385 -6.11 -2.34 22.71
C ALA A 385 -4.93 -3.04 21.99
N PRO A 386 -3.66 -2.62 22.22
CA PRO A 386 -2.50 -3.19 21.49
C PRO A 386 -2.26 -4.67 21.80
N GLY A 387 -2.71 -5.14 22.96
CA GLY A 387 -2.65 -6.55 23.36
C GLY A 387 -3.85 -7.39 22.91
N TRP A 388 -4.76 -6.83 22.10
CA TRP A 388 -5.96 -7.54 21.68
C TRP A 388 -5.60 -8.88 21.03
N ALA A 389 -6.22 -9.95 21.51
CA ALA A 389 -6.24 -11.27 20.90
C ALA A 389 -7.69 -11.77 21.00
N PRO A 390 -8.24 -12.45 19.99
CA PRO A 390 -9.49 -13.17 20.21
C PRO A 390 -9.28 -14.13 21.37
N GLY A 391 -10.22 -14.13 22.34
CA GLY A 391 -10.11 -14.96 23.53
C GLY A 391 -9.79 -16.41 23.15
N THR A 392 -8.72 -16.98 23.71
CA THR A 392 -8.39 -18.38 23.46
C THR A 392 -9.55 -19.21 23.99
N VAL A 393 -10.25 -19.92 23.10
CA VAL A 393 -11.12 -21.01 23.54
C VAL A 393 -10.18 -22.03 24.16
N ARG A 394 -10.07 -22.04 25.50
CA ARG A 394 -9.41 -23.13 26.22
C ARG A 394 -10.16 -24.41 25.90
N GLY A 395 -9.62 -25.22 24.99
CA GLY A 395 -10.07 -26.60 24.80
C GLY A 395 -9.88 -27.41 26.10
N PRO A 396 -10.72 -28.42 26.37
CA PRO A 396 -10.63 -29.21 27.58
C PRO A 396 -9.40 -30.12 27.51
N ALA A 397 -8.35 -29.79 28.25
CA ALA A 397 -7.22 -30.69 28.47
C ALA A 397 -6.64 -30.54 29.88
N ASP A 398 -7.51 -30.67 30.89
CA ASP A 398 -7.14 -31.36 32.13
C ASP A 398 -7.49 -32.84 31.94
N ALA A 399 -6.57 -33.59 31.34
CA ALA A 399 -6.57 -35.04 31.41
C ALA A 399 -5.12 -35.51 31.58
N SER A 400 -4.80 -35.80 32.84
CA SER A 400 -3.54 -36.36 33.33
C SER A 400 -3.11 -37.62 32.55
N PRO A 401 -1.81 -37.84 32.29
CA PRO A 401 -1.34 -38.99 31.52
C PRO A 401 -1.28 -40.25 32.40
N ALA A 402 -2.00 -41.31 32.00
CA ALA A 402 -1.82 -42.64 32.55
C ALA A 402 -1.22 -43.59 31.51
N ALA A 403 0.00 -44.06 31.84
CA ALA A 403 0.64 -45.34 31.50
C ALA A 403 0.90 -45.74 30.03
N THR A 404 2.20 -45.76 29.71
CA THR A 404 2.92 -46.61 28.73
C THR A 404 2.48 -48.08 28.80
N SER A 405 2.45 -48.90 27.73
CA SER A 405 3.60 -49.40 26.92
C SER A 405 3.10 -50.45 25.86
N PRO A 406 3.93 -51.11 25.02
CA PRO A 406 3.96 -50.91 23.55
C PRO A 406 3.80 -52.20 22.69
N ALA A 407 3.74 -52.06 21.35
CA ALA A 407 4.42 -52.90 20.34
C ALA A 407 3.77 -52.78 18.94
N GLY A 408 4.59 -52.75 17.87
CA GLY A 408 4.13 -53.04 16.50
C GLY A 408 4.90 -52.41 15.34
N THR A 409 6.11 -52.89 15.07
CA THR A 409 6.78 -53.11 13.75
C THR A 409 6.29 -52.41 12.45
N SER A 410 7.17 -51.56 11.88
CA SER A 410 7.64 -51.33 10.48
C SER A 410 7.20 -52.25 9.30
N PRO A 411 7.51 -51.96 7.99
CA PRO A 411 8.05 -50.73 7.35
C PRO A 411 7.48 -50.35 5.92
N ALA A 412 8.01 -49.24 5.39
CA ALA A 412 8.42 -48.95 4.00
C ALA A 412 7.39 -48.65 2.88
N GLY A 413 7.70 -47.57 2.15
CA GLY A 413 7.11 -47.23 0.84
C GLY A 413 7.68 -45.92 0.29
N THR A 414 8.86 -45.98 -0.33
CA THR A 414 9.50 -44.91 -1.12
C THR A 414 8.75 -44.61 -2.41
N SER A 415 8.64 -43.33 -2.80
CA SER A 415 8.66 -42.93 -4.21
C SER A 415 9.02 -41.45 -4.35
N THR A 416 10.16 -41.22 -4.99
CA THR A 416 10.68 -39.96 -5.50
C THR A 416 10.10 -39.67 -6.88
N VAL A 417 9.64 -38.44 -7.14
CA VAL A 417 9.69 -37.83 -8.46
C VAL A 417 10.03 -36.35 -8.27
N GLY A 418 11.19 -35.94 -8.79
CA GLY A 418 11.55 -34.55 -8.92
C GLY A 418 11.10 -34.00 -10.26
N THR A 419 10.83 -32.71 -10.31
CA THR A 419 10.96 -31.90 -11.52
C THR A 419 11.36 -30.49 -11.14
N SER A 420 12.42 -30.05 -11.81
CA SER A 420 13.01 -28.72 -11.82
C SER A 420 12.06 -27.68 -12.41
N ALA A 421 12.03 -26.50 -11.81
CA ALA A 421 11.78 -25.24 -12.51
C ALA A 421 12.68 -24.17 -11.90
N ALA A 422 13.71 -23.77 -12.65
CA ALA A 422 14.51 -22.59 -12.35
C ALA A 422 13.69 -21.37 -12.80
N GLY A 423 13.11 -20.66 -11.83
CA GLY A 423 12.62 -19.31 -11.98
C GLY A 423 13.61 -18.38 -11.29
N THR A 424 14.06 -17.36 -12.01
CA THR A 424 14.94 -16.30 -11.53
C THR A 424 14.26 -15.54 -10.40
N SER A 425 14.77 -15.73 -9.19
CA SER A 425 14.45 -15.00 -7.97
C SER A 425 15.11 -13.61 -7.98
N GLU A 426 14.33 -12.56 -8.21
CA GLU A 426 14.64 -11.21 -7.72
C GLU A 426 13.89 -11.03 -6.40
N GLU A 427 14.47 -11.58 -5.34
CA GLU A 427 14.04 -11.33 -3.96
C GLU A 427 14.84 -10.11 -3.48
N ILE A 428 14.21 -8.94 -3.51
CA ILE A 428 14.73 -7.75 -2.84
C ILE A 428 14.58 -8.00 -1.34
N THR A 429 15.66 -8.47 -0.73
CA THR A 429 15.82 -8.52 0.72
C THR A 429 15.73 -7.11 1.30
N ALA A 430 14.75 -6.92 2.18
CA ALA A 430 14.49 -5.70 2.94
C ALA A 430 15.58 -5.40 3.98
#